data_AF-A0A1J5PAD1-F1
#
_entry.id   AF-A0A1J5PAD1-F1
#
_cell.length_a   1.000
_cell.length_b   1.000
_cell.length_c   1.000
_cell.angle_alpha   90.00
_cell.angle_beta   90.00
_cell.angle_gamma   90.00
#
_symmetry.space_group_name_H-M   'P 1'
#
loop_
_entity.id
_entity.type
_entity.pdbx_description
1 polymer ?
#
loop_
_entity_poly.entity_id
_entity_poly.type
_entity_poly.pdbx_seq_one_letter_code
_entity_poly.pdbx_strand_id
1 'polypeptide(L)'
;MSQSLKRVQAALQAAGVQAEILGFEQDTRTAAQAAGMAGCALDQIVKSIVFRGETSGHVALFLTAGGNQVSPDKASAVAGEALGKADAARSQSSETRANAISVRLELQADCFAGVWARAAQDKLGVLEPGDIAEAMNAASKIGDDTLQRNAGRTPMPDSFTHGTSAQRQRWFNAGYQNGQVNACDTFGATNL
;
A
#
# COMPACT_ATOMS: atom_id res chain seq x y z
N MET A 1 16.88 17.80 7.90
CA MET A 1 15.40 17.79 7.79
C MET A 1 14.89 16.35 7.75
N SER A 2 13.95 15.99 8.63
CA SER A 2 13.46 14.60 8.75
C SER A 2 12.66 14.18 7.52
N GLN A 3 12.60 12.87 7.24
CA GLN A 3 11.84 12.31 6.11
C GLN A 3 10.35 12.64 6.20
N SER A 4 9.79 12.66 7.41
CA SER A 4 8.39 13.02 7.65
C SER A 4 8.08 14.47 7.27
N LEU A 5 8.98 15.41 7.61
CA LEU A 5 8.79 16.83 7.28
C LEU A 5 8.81 17.05 5.76
N LYS A 6 9.73 16.40 5.04
CA LYS A 6 9.77 16.44 3.57
C LYS A 6 8.46 15.98 2.93
N ARG A 7 7.84 14.92 3.46
CA ARG A 7 6.54 14.43 2.96
C ARG A 7 5.41 15.44 3.18
N VAL A 8 5.35 16.06 4.35
CA VAL A 8 4.33 17.08 4.64
C VAL A 8 4.51 18.30 3.73
N GLN A 9 5.74 18.77 3.54
CA GLN A 9 6.03 19.89 2.65
C GLN A 9 5.62 19.61 1.19
N ALA A 10 5.94 18.41 0.68
CA ALA A 10 5.53 18.01 -0.67
C ALA A 10 3.99 17.94 -0.82
N ALA A 11 3.28 17.44 0.20
CA ALA A 11 1.82 17.38 0.18
C ALA A 11 1.18 18.79 0.18
N LEU A 12 1.70 19.72 0.98
CA LEU A 12 1.24 21.11 0.98
C LEU A 12 1.45 21.80 -0.37
N GLN A 13 2.62 21.59 -0.99
CA GLN A 13 2.94 22.11 -2.31
C GLN A 13 2.02 21.54 -3.40
N ALA A 14 1.81 20.22 -3.41
CA ALA A 14 0.92 19.56 -4.36
C ALA A 14 -0.54 20.04 -4.23
N ALA A 15 -0.97 20.37 -3.01
CA ALA A 15 -2.29 20.93 -2.74
C ALA A 15 -2.39 22.46 -2.97
N GLY A 16 -1.30 23.14 -3.33
CA GLY A 16 -1.26 24.59 -3.50
C GLY A 16 -1.49 25.38 -2.21
N VAL A 17 -1.30 24.75 -1.05
CA VAL A 17 -1.53 25.37 0.26
C VAL A 17 -0.28 26.15 0.66
N GLN A 18 -0.45 27.46 0.82
CA GLN A 18 0.59 28.33 1.37
C GLN A 18 0.62 28.16 2.88
N ALA A 19 1.64 27.46 3.38
CA ALA A 19 1.83 27.22 4.81
C ALA A 19 3.32 27.30 5.18
N GLU A 20 3.60 27.84 6.37
CA GLU A 20 4.92 27.84 6.97
C GLU A 20 5.04 26.65 7.93
N ILE A 21 6.09 25.84 7.78
CA ILE A 21 6.37 24.73 8.68
C ILE A 21 7.36 25.20 9.75
N LEU A 22 6.86 25.35 10.97
CA LEU A 22 7.68 25.71 12.13
C LEU A 22 8.34 24.46 12.73
N GLY A 23 9.67 24.49 12.84
CA GLY A 23 10.44 23.46 13.54
C GLY A 23 10.87 23.95 14.92
N PHE A 24 10.68 23.11 15.94
CA PHE A 24 11.05 23.43 17.32
C PHE A 24 12.08 22.43 17.84
N GLU A 25 13.07 22.90 18.61
CA GLU A 25 14.02 22.04 19.31
C GLU A 25 13.39 21.32 20.52
N GLN A 26 12.36 21.94 21.09
CA GLN A 26 11.58 21.43 22.21
C GLN A 26 10.40 20.58 21.73
N ASP A 27 9.94 19.70 22.61
CA ASP A 27 8.92 18.71 22.27
C ASP A 27 7.52 19.33 22.15
N THR A 28 6.74 18.87 21.15
CA THR A 28 5.40 19.38 20.80
C THR A 28 4.34 18.27 20.75
N ARG A 29 4.53 17.16 21.50
CA ARG A 29 3.61 16.00 21.48
C ARG A 29 2.19 16.31 21.92
N THR A 30 1.99 17.33 22.76
CA THR A 30 0.65 17.72 23.23
C THR A 30 0.18 19.00 22.56
N ALA A 31 -1.14 19.15 22.41
CA ALA A 31 -1.72 20.37 21.86
C ALA A 31 -1.38 21.62 22.68
N ALA A 32 -1.29 21.50 24.01
CA ALA A 32 -0.90 22.61 24.88
C ALA A 32 0.55 23.05 24.64
N GLN A 33 1.48 22.11 24.50
CA GLN A 33 2.87 22.42 24.15
C GLN A 33 2.97 23.07 22.77
N ALA A 34 2.29 22.49 21.77
CA ALA A 34 2.28 23.03 20.41
C ALA A 34 1.71 24.46 20.36
N ALA A 35 0.61 24.71 21.08
CA ALA A 35 0.00 26.04 21.19
C ALA A 35 0.96 27.06 21.81
N GLY A 36 1.63 26.68 22.90
CA GLY A 36 2.64 27.52 23.55
C GLY A 36 3.81 27.87 22.63
N MET A 37 4.34 26.88 21.89
CA MET A 37 5.45 27.09 20.96
C MET A 37 5.07 27.91 19.73
N ALA A 38 3.85 27.72 19.22
CA ALA A 38 3.32 28.46 18.08
C ALA A 38 2.75 29.85 18.46
N GLY A 39 2.65 30.17 19.75
CA GLY A 39 2.09 31.44 20.22
C GLY A 39 0.61 31.62 19.91
N CYS A 40 -0.18 30.54 19.93
CA CYS A 40 -1.62 30.56 19.60
C CYS A 40 -2.46 29.95 20.72
N ALA A 41 -3.79 30.10 20.63
CA ALA A 41 -4.72 29.49 21.59
C ALA A 41 -4.79 27.96 21.42
N LEU A 42 -5.08 27.24 22.49
CA LEU A 42 -5.15 25.76 22.49
C LEU A 42 -6.05 25.21 21.37
N ASP A 43 -7.21 25.82 21.16
CA ASP A 43 -8.19 25.35 20.16
C ASP A 43 -7.87 25.81 18.72
N GLN A 44 -6.80 26.57 18.52
CA GLN A 44 -6.23 26.81 17.19
C GLN A 44 -5.30 25.66 16.76
N ILE A 45 -4.93 24.77 17.69
CA ILE A 45 -4.24 23.52 17.36
C ILE A 45 -5.29 22.48 16.92
N VAL A 46 -5.04 21.85 15.77
CA VAL A 46 -5.85 20.73 15.28
C VAL A 46 -5.15 19.42 15.63
N LYS A 47 -5.90 18.49 16.22
CA LYS A 47 -5.49 17.11 16.45
C LYS A 47 -6.06 16.21 15.35
N SER A 48 -5.15 15.49 14.71
CA SER A 48 -5.48 14.43 13.74
C SER A 48 -5.54 13.09 14.46
N ILE A 49 -6.75 12.55 14.66
CA ILE A 49 -6.98 11.26 15.32
C ILE A 49 -7.40 10.24 14.27
N VAL A 50 -6.72 9.10 14.25
CA VAL A 50 -6.96 8.06 13.25
C VAL A 50 -7.64 6.85 13.90
N PHE A 51 -8.72 6.40 13.28
CA PHE A 51 -9.43 5.18 13.63
C PHE A 51 -9.44 4.21 12.45
N ARG A 52 -9.67 2.93 12.73
CA ARG A 52 -9.85 1.90 11.71
C ARG A 52 -11.22 1.25 11.90
N GLY A 53 -11.99 1.13 10.82
CA GLY A 53 -13.19 0.32 10.76
C GLY A 53 -12.88 -1.14 11.04
N GLU A 54 -13.55 -1.71 12.03
CA GLU A 54 -13.31 -3.10 12.44
C GLU A 54 -13.81 -4.10 11.39
N THR A 55 -14.81 -3.71 10.59
CA THR A 55 -15.39 -4.57 9.56
C THR A 55 -14.76 -4.31 8.19
N SER A 56 -14.72 -3.05 7.77
CA SER A 56 -14.22 -2.69 6.43
C SER A 56 -12.69 -2.63 6.35
N GLY A 57 -12.02 -2.43 7.50
CA GLY A 57 -10.60 -2.10 7.55
C GLY A 57 -10.27 -0.68 7.07
N HIS A 58 -11.27 0.13 6.67
CA HIS A 58 -11.08 1.50 6.22
C HIS A 58 -10.51 2.38 7.33
N VAL A 59 -9.67 3.34 6.95
CA VAL A 59 -9.05 4.28 7.88
C VAL A 59 -9.81 5.59 7.84
N ALA A 60 -10.31 6.01 9.00
CA ALA A 60 -10.99 7.29 9.17
C ALA A 60 -10.10 8.28 9.92
N LEU A 61 -9.98 9.50 9.38
CA LEU A 61 -9.29 10.62 10.00
C LEU A 61 -10.32 11.59 10.59
N PHE A 62 -10.20 11.86 11.89
CA PHE A 62 -11.00 12.86 12.58
C PHE A 62 -10.10 14.04 12.95
N LEU A 63 -10.52 15.25 12.57
CA LEU A 63 -9.88 16.50 12.95
C LEU A 63 -10.67 17.14 14.08
N THR A 64 -10.01 17.49 15.18
CA THR A 64 -10.65 18.13 16.32
C THR A 64 -9.76 19.19 16.95
N ALA A 65 -10.35 20.18 17.61
CA ALA A 65 -9.61 21.23 18.32
C ALA A 65 -8.80 20.67 19.49
N GLY A 66 -7.72 21.36 19.87
CA GLY A 66 -6.75 20.93 20.86
C GLY A 66 -7.36 20.57 22.22
N GLY A 67 -8.34 21.33 22.70
CA GLY A 67 -9.05 21.09 23.96
C GLY A 67 -10.06 19.94 23.92
N ASN A 68 -10.45 19.48 22.73
CA ASN A 68 -11.51 18.49 22.55
C ASN A 68 -10.99 17.06 22.42
N GLN A 69 -11.83 16.07 22.71
CA GLN A 69 -11.52 14.66 22.45
C GLN A 69 -12.53 14.07 21.48
N VAL A 70 -12.07 13.19 20.60
CA VAL A 70 -12.96 12.43 19.71
C VAL A 70 -13.65 11.35 20.52
N SER A 71 -14.99 11.37 20.55
CA SER A 71 -15.79 10.32 21.17
C SER A 71 -15.84 9.10 20.25
N PRO A 72 -15.40 7.90 20.71
CA PRO A 72 -15.41 6.68 19.89
C PRO A 72 -16.81 6.28 19.40
N ASP A 73 -17.83 6.43 20.26
CA ASP A 73 -19.21 6.08 19.93
C ASP A 73 -19.76 6.98 18.80
N LYS A 74 -19.54 8.29 18.92
CA LYS A 74 -19.95 9.25 17.89
C LYS A 74 -19.17 9.06 16.59
N ALA A 75 -17.87 8.77 16.70
CA ALA A 75 -17.03 8.48 15.55
C ALA A 75 -17.52 7.22 14.81
N SER A 76 -17.87 6.15 15.54
CA SER A 76 -18.41 4.91 14.98
C SER A 76 -19.76 5.13 14.30
N ALA A 77 -20.64 5.91 14.93
CA ALA A 77 -21.93 6.27 14.34
C ALA A 77 -21.78 7.04 13.01
N VAL A 78 -20.84 7.98 12.93
CA VAL A 78 -20.56 8.73 11.70
C VAL A 78 -19.91 7.87 10.63
N ALA A 79 -19.02 6.94 11.00
CA ALA A 79 -18.38 6.02 10.08
C ALA A 79 -19.32 4.92 9.56
N GLY A 80 -20.46 4.70 10.23
CA GLY A 80 -21.41 3.64 9.88
C GLY A 80 -20.93 2.23 10.27
N GLU A 81 -19.89 2.12 11.09
CA GLU A 81 -19.35 0.86 11.60
C GLU A 81 -18.60 1.06 12.93
N ALA A 82 -18.33 -0.03 13.64
CA ALA A 82 -17.48 -0.01 14.82
C ALA A 82 -16.05 0.43 14.46
N LEU A 83 -15.52 1.39 15.22
CA LEU A 83 -14.16 1.90 15.04
C LEU A 83 -13.25 1.48 16.18
N GLY A 84 -12.16 0.81 15.82
CA GLY A 84 -11.04 0.51 16.71
C GLY A 84 -9.95 1.58 16.62
N LYS A 85 -9.07 1.65 17.63
CA LYS A 85 -7.84 2.46 17.54
C LYS A 85 -7.04 2.01 16.32
N ALA A 86 -6.65 2.95 15.45
CA ALA A 86 -5.81 2.62 14.31
C ALA A 86 -4.40 2.10 14.73
N ASP A 87 -3.99 2.41 15.97
CA ASP A 87 -2.65 2.17 16.53
C ASP A 87 -2.37 0.76 17.06
N ALA A 88 -3.20 -0.23 16.75
CA ALA A 88 -2.80 -1.65 16.88
C ALA A 88 -2.91 -2.45 15.58
N ALA A 89 -3.49 -1.87 14.51
CA ALA A 89 -3.76 -2.59 13.27
C ALA A 89 -3.03 -2.02 12.04
N ARG A 90 -2.37 -0.86 12.15
CA ARG A 90 -1.27 -0.53 11.22
C ARG A 90 0.00 -1.33 11.52
N SER A 91 0.04 -2.01 12.67
CA SER A 91 1.07 -2.95 13.11
C SER A 91 0.66 -4.44 13.07
N GLN A 92 -0.56 -4.79 12.60
CA GLN A 92 -1.08 -6.17 12.65
C GLN A 92 -1.70 -6.75 11.36
N SER A 93 -1.49 -6.17 10.18
CA SER A 93 -0.86 -7.05 9.20
C SER A 93 0.61 -7.03 9.62
N SER A 94 1.18 -8.15 10.04
CA SER A 94 2.64 -8.23 9.99
C SER A 94 3.05 -7.73 8.61
N GLU A 95 4.17 -6.99 8.51
CA GLU A 95 4.70 -6.57 7.20
C GLU A 95 4.66 -7.74 6.21
N THR A 96 4.98 -8.95 6.70
CA THR A 96 4.77 -10.25 6.05
C THR A 96 3.37 -10.52 5.48
N ARG A 97 2.28 -10.22 6.21
CA ARG A 97 0.90 -10.40 5.71
C ARG A 97 0.54 -9.35 4.65
N ALA A 98 0.99 -8.11 4.80
CA ALA A 98 0.79 -7.09 3.77
C ALA A 98 1.57 -7.44 2.49
N ASN A 99 2.81 -7.87 2.67
CA ASN A 99 3.69 -8.42 1.65
C ASN A 99 3.03 -9.61 0.94
N ALA A 100 2.49 -10.58 1.67
CA ALA A 100 1.79 -11.72 1.10
C ALA A 100 0.55 -11.33 0.27
N ILE A 101 -0.20 -10.29 0.67
CA ILE A 101 -1.31 -9.74 -0.12
C ILE A 101 -0.78 -9.08 -1.40
N SER A 102 0.29 -8.27 -1.29
CA SER A 102 0.94 -7.63 -2.43
C SER A 102 1.40 -8.67 -3.45
N VAL A 103 2.06 -9.75 -3.00
CA VAL A 103 2.48 -10.86 -3.85
C VAL A 103 1.29 -11.45 -4.61
N ARG A 104 0.17 -11.73 -3.93
CA ARG A 104 -1.02 -12.30 -4.60
C ARG A 104 -1.60 -11.36 -5.66
N LEU A 105 -1.62 -10.05 -5.39
CA LEU A 105 -2.07 -9.04 -6.36
C LEU A 105 -1.18 -9.02 -7.61
N GLU A 106 0.13 -8.98 -7.41
CA GLU A 106 1.11 -8.94 -8.51
C GLU A 106 1.04 -10.21 -9.38
N LEU A 107 0.92 -11.38 -8.76
CA LEU A 107 0.75 -12.64 -9.48
C LEU A 107 -0.58 -12.73 -10.23
N GLN A 108 -1.65 -12.14 -9.70
CA GLN A 108 -2.93 -12.08 -10.41
C GLN A 108 -2.84 -11.16 -11.63
N ALA A 109 -2.14 -10.04 -11.50
CA ALA A 109 -1.87 -9.14 -12.61
C ALA A 109 -1.04 -9.82 -13.71
N ASP A 110 -0.02 -10.61 -13.36
CA ASP A 110 0.73 -11.42 -14.32
C ASP A 110 -0.18 -12.39 -15.07
N CYS A 111 -1.08 -13.07 -14.37
CA CYS A 111 -2.07 -13.96 -15.01
C CYS A 111 -2.99 -13.21 -15.96
N PHE A 112 -3.50 -12.04 -15.57
CA PHE A 112 -4.32 -11.22 -16.46
C PHE A 112 -3.54 -10.71 -17.67
N ALA A 113 -2.25 -10.37 -17.51
CA ALA A 113 -1.38 -10.04 -18.64
C ALA A 113 -1.23 -11.22 -19.61
N GLY A 114 -1.12 -12.44 -19.09
CA GLY A 114 -1.15 -13.66 -19.90
C GLY A 114 -2.46 -13.83 -20.67
N VAL A 115 -3.62 -13.68 -20.00
CA VAL A 115 -4.95 -13.74 -20.63
C VAL A 115 -5.08 -12.70 -21.75
N TRP A 116 -4.63 -11.47 -21.48
CA TRP A 116 -4.61 -10.40 -22.48
C TRP A 116 -3.71 -10.75 -23.65
N ALA A 117 -2.49 -11.24 -23.40
CA ALA A 117 -1.56 -11.62 -24.46
C ALA A 117 -2.14 -12.72 -25.36
N ARG A 118 -2.83 -13.70 -24.77
CA ARG A 118 -3.55 -14.73 -25.54
C ARG A 118 -4.65 -14.11 -26.39
N ALA A 119 -5.50 -13.26 -25.82
CA ALA A 119 -6.57 -12.61 -26.55
C ALA A 119 -6.05 -11.67 -27.66
N ALA A 120 -4.94 -10.98 -27.42
CA ALA A 120 -4.28 -10.13 -28.41
C ALA A 120 -3.72 -10.98 -29.56
N GLN A 121 -3.11 -12.12 -29.26
CA GLN A 121 -2.65 -13.06 -30.28
C GLN A 121 -3.82 -13.62 -31.10
N ASP A 122 -4.87 -14.10 -30.45
CA ASP A 122 -6.00 -14.72 -31.13
C ASP A 122 -6.78 -13.73 -32.00
N LYS A 123 -6.88 -12.46 -31.59
CA LYS A 123 -7.66 -11.43 -32.30
C LYS A 123 -6.87 -10.63 -33.32
N LEU A 124 -5.64 -10.27 -32.98
CA LEU A 124 -4.84 -9.33 -33.75
C LEU A 124 -3.67 -10.02 -34.46
N GLY A 125 -3.23 -11.20 -33.99
CA GLY A 125 -2.08 -11.92 -34.54
C GLY A 125 -0.77 -11.13 -34.44
N VAL A 126 -0.67 -10.24 -33.46
CA VAL A 126 0.43 -9.25 -33.34
C VAL A 126 1.59 -9.73 -32.48
N LEU A 127 1.49 -10.88 -31.81
CA LEU A 127 2.57 -11.39 -30.97
C LEU A 127 3.40 -12.41 -31.75
N GLU A 128 4.70 -12.14 -31.81
CA GLU A 128 5.69 -13.11 -32.28
C GLU A 128 6.01 -14.11 -31.16
N PRO A 129 6.47 -15.34 -31.50
CA PRO A 129 6.91 -16.30 -30.49
C PRO A 129 7.97 -15.75 -29.53
N GLY A 130 8.78 -14.79 -29.99
CA GLY A 130 9.79 -14.09 -29.19
C GLY A 130 9.20 -13.14 -28.14
N ASP A 131 8.04 -12.54 -28.38
CA ASP A 131 7.42 -11.55 -27.47
C ASP A 131 6.97 -12.20 -26.17
N ILE A 132 6.46 -13.43 -26.23
CA ILE A 132 6.08 -14.19 -25.05
C ILE A 132 7.32 -14.57 -24.24
N ALA A 133 8.40 -14.99 -24.92
CA ALA A 133 9.66 -15.29 -24.25
C ALA A 133 10.28 -14.03 -23.60
N GLU A 134 10.15 -12.88 -24.25
CA GLU A 134 10.59 -11.59 -23.71
C GLU A 134 9.77 -11.17 -22.50
N ALA A 135 8.43 -11.28 -22.56
CA ALA A 135 7.55 -11.01 -21.42
C ALA A 135 7.88 -11.91 -20.22
N MET A 136 8.12 -13.20 -20.47
CA MET A 136 8.53 -14.16 -19.43
C MET A 136 9.91 -13.84 -18.85
N ASN A 137 10.86 -13.42 -19.70
CA ASN A 137 12.18 -12.97 -19.27
C ASN A 137 12.11 -11.67 -18.46
N ALA A 138 11.24 -10.74 -18.83
CA ALA A 138 10.98 -9.54 -18.04
C ALA A 138 10.40 -9.92 -16.67
N ALA A 139 9.40 -10.81 -16.65
CA ALA A 139 8.79 -11.29 -15.41
C ALA A 139 9.79 -11.99 -14.48
N SER A 140 10.75 -12.73 -15.05
CA SER A 140 11.80 -13.41 -14.28
C SER A 140 12.82 -12.45 -13.69
N LYS A 141 13.07 -11.29 -14.31
CA LYS A 141 14.03 -10.30 -13.83
C LYS A 141 13.53 -9.43 -12.69
N ILE A 142 12.20 -9.26 -12.58
CA ILE A 142 11.58 -8.39 -11.57
C ILE A 142 11.00 -9.15 -10.36
N GLY A 143 11.16 -10.49 -10.31
CA GLY A 143 10.85 -11.24 -9.10
C GLY A 143 11.78 -10.85 -7.94
N ASP A 144 11.24 -10.78 -6.73
CA ASP A 144 11.96 -10.28 -5.56
C ASP A 144 13.21 -11.11 -5.26
N ASP A 145 13.18 -12.41 -5.53
CA ASP A 145 14.32 -13.30 -5.36
C ASP A 145 15.47 -12.95 -6.33
N THR A 146 15.16 -12.56 -7.57
CA THR A 146 16.16 -12.11 -8.54
C THR A 146 16.67 -10.72 -8.19
N LEU A 147 15.79 -9.79 -7.83
CA LEU A 147 16.17 -8.44 -7.42
C LEU A 147 17.08 -8.46 -6.18
N GLN A 148 16.77 -9.29 -5.19
CA GLN A 148 17.60 -9.43 -3.99
C GLN A 148 18.95 -10.07 -4.30
N ARG A 149 19.00 -11.14 -5.13
CA ARG A 149 20.28 -11.73 -5.57
C ARG A 149 21.15 -10.73 -6.33
N ASN A 150 20.56 -9.96 -7.25
CA ASN A 150 21.28 -8.93 -8.02
C ASN A 150 21.80 -7.80 -7.14
N ALA A 151 21.14 -7.53 -6.01
CA ALA A 151 21.61 -6.62 -4.97
C ALA A 151 22.63 -7.24 -4.01
N GLY A 152 23.12 -8.46 -4.27
CA GLY A 152 24.08 -9.18 -3.42
C GLY A 152 23.48 -9.69 -2.10
N ARG A 153 22.16 -9.82 -2.01
CA ARG A 153 21.44 -10.25 -0.80
C ARG A 153 20.92 -11.68 -0.96
N THR A 154 20.82 -12.41 0.15
CA THR A 154 20.11 -13.69 0.20
C THR A 154 18.60 -13.42 0.14
N PRO A 155 17.86 -14.05 -0.78
CA PRO A 155 16.40 -13.90 -0.88
C PRO A 155 15.69 -14.24 0.43
N MET A 156 14.86 -13.32 0.93
CA MET A 156 14.13 -13.47 2.19
C MET A 156 12.61 -13.45 1.94
N PRO A 157 11.92 -14.60 1.93
CA PRO A 157 10.52 -14.72 1.49
C PRO A 157 9.53 -13.78 2.18
N ASP A 158 9.69 -13.55 3.49
CA ASP A 158 8.79 -12.70 4.27
C ASP A 158 8.84 -11.21 3.85
N SER A 159 9.88 -10.82 3.10
CA SER A 159 10.07 -9.45 2.59
C SER A 159 9.57 -9.24 1.16
N PHE A 160 9.05 -10.28 0.49
CA PHE A 160 8.65 -10.20 -0.92
C PHE A 160 7.34 -9.41 -1.08
N THR A 161 7.29 -8.54 -2.07
CA THR A 161 6.10 -7.74 -2.40
C THR A 161 5.56 -8.02 -3.81
N HIS A 162 6.37 -8.59 -4.68
CA HIS A 162 6.06 -8.92 -6.08
C HIS A 162 6.03 -10.42 -6.35
N GLY A 163 6.58 -11.23 -5.43
CA GLY A 163 6.66 -12.68 -5.54
C GLY A 163 7.97 -13.12 -6.18
N THR A 164 8.17 -14.42 -6.24
CA THR A 164 9.37 -14.98 -6.88
C THR A 164 9.26 -14.91 -8.39
N SER A 165 10.42 -14.85 -9.04
CA SER A 165 10.57 -14.91 -10.50
C SER A 165 9.86 -16.11 -11.10
N ALA A 166 9.87 -17.26 -10.41
CA ALA A 166 9.20 -18.47 -10.83
C ALA A 166 7.66 -18.35 -10.72
N GLN A 167 7.15 -17.76 -9.64
CA GLN A 167 5.73 -17.53 -9.45
C GLN A 167 5.16 -16.59 -10.53
N ARG A 168 5.85 -15.47 -10.79
CA ARG A 168 5.43 -14.49 -11.80
C ARG A 168 5.32 -15.12 -13.19
N GLN A 169 6.34 -15.86 -13.61
CA GLN A 169 6.34 -16.64 -14.85
C GLN A 169 5.21 -17.69 -14.89
N ARG A 170 5.02 -18.43 -13.79
CA ARG A 170 3.97 -19.45 -13.69
C ARG A 170 2.58 -18.85 -13.91
N TRP A 171 2.27 -17.75 -13.23
CA TRP A 171 0.94 -17.13 -13.32
C TRP A 171 0.69 -16.46 -14.66
N PHE A 172 1.70 -15.79 -15.24
CA PHE A 172 1.61 -15.32 -16.62
C PHE A 172 1.29 -16.45 -17.59
N ASN A 173 2.05 -17.55 -17.53
CA ASN A 173 1.84 -18.70 -18.41
C ASN A 173 0.48 -19.37 -18.16
N ALA A 174 0.00 -19.44 -16.92
CA ALA A 174 -1.33 -19.94 -16.61
C ALA A 174 -2.42 -19.12 -17.30
N GLY A 175 -2.33 -17.79 -17.25
CA GLY A 175 -3.25 -16.90 -17.95
C GLY A 175 -3.19 -17.04 -19.47
N TYR A 176 -1.97 -17.10 -20.03
CA TYR A 176 -1.76 -17.23 -21.48
C TYR A 176 -2.26 -18.56 -22.06
N GLN A 177 -2.04 -19.66 -21.35
CA GLN A 177 -2.48 -20.99 -21.80
C GLN A 177 -4.01 -21.17 -21.69
N ASN A 178 -4.60 -20.76 -20.56
CA ASN A 178 -6.04 -20.95 -20.32
C ASN A 178 -6.90 -19.89 -21.03
N GLY A 179 -6.43 -18.64 -21.12
CA GLY A 179 -7.16 -17.52 -21.71
C GLY A 179 -8.41 -17.10 -20.92
N GLN A 180 -8.58 -17.57 -19.69
CA GLN A 180 -9.77 -17.30 -18.87
C GLN A 180 -9.40 -16.58 -17.56
N VAL A 181 -10.14 -15.50 -17.26
CA VAL A 181 -9.93 -14.67 -16.06
C VAL A 181 -10.19 -15.46 -14.76
N ASN A 182 -11.13 -16.40 -14.76
CA ASN A 182 -11.44 -17.26 -13.62
C ASN A 182 -10.28 -18.21 -13.23
N ALA A 183 -9.34 -18.48 -14.14
CA ALA A 183 -8.14 -19.26 -13.85
C ALA A 183 -7.09 -18.45 -13.05
N CYS A 184 -7.29 -17.14 -12.87
CA CYS A 184 -6.35 -16.23 -12.24
C CYS A 184 -6.65 -15.92 -10.76
N ASP A 185 -7.38 -16.79 -10.05
CA ASP A 185 -7.66 -16.59 -8.62
C ASP A 185 -6.43 -16.94 -7.76
N THR A 186 -5.53 -15.97 -7.60
CA THR A 186 -4.38 -16.09 -6.72
C THR A 186 -4.75 -15.95 -5.24
N PHE A 187 -5.94 -15.49 -4.89
CA PHE A 187 -6.35 -15.36 -3.49
C PHE A 187 -6.92 -16.67 -2.95
N GLY A 188 -7.62 -17.43 -3.78
CA GLY A 188 -8.06 -18.80 -3.49
C GLY A 188 -6.98 -19.87 -3.68
N ALA A 189 -5.86 -19.55 -4.36
CA ALA A 189 -4.80 -20.51 -4.61
C ALA A 189 -4.09 -20.97 -3.32
N THR A 190 -4.05 -22.30 -3.13
CA THR A 190 -3.36 -22.97 -2.02
C THR A 190 -1.84 -22.98 -2.23
N ASN A 191 -1.39 -22.88 -3.49
CA ASN A 191 0.01 -22.80 -3.86
C ASN A 191 0.22 -21.77 -4.97
N LEU A 192 1.04 -20.75 -4.68
CA LEU A 192 1.33 -19.61 -5.55
C LEU A 192 2.46 -19.92 -6.52
#